data_AF-A0A429JBX8-F1
#
_entry.id   AF-A0A429JBX8-F1
#
_cell.length_a   1.000
_cell.length_b   1.000
_cell.length_c   1.000
_cell.angle_alpha   90.00
_cell.angle_beta   90.00
_cell.angle_gamma   90.00
#
_symmetry.space_group_name_H-M   'P 1'
#
loop_
_entity.id
_entity.type
_entity.pdbx_description
1 polymer ?
#
loop_
_entity_poly.entity_id
_entity_poly.type
_entity_poly.pdbx_seq_one_letter_code
_entity_poly.pdbx_strand_id
1 'polypeptide(L)'
;MKIVARLAIAASALVLVAGGVLLVSLIRESEPFKAERSDFVGSWAGPGGAQLTVREDGTATGVKVPSGFDGSASAVTDTASGSGTWTMSKRHTSLANQEILVKLQTGPKEKTTLEVGAYGQGAKHGLYLSVSADTEEMFVLKKTS
;
A
#
# COMPACT_ATOMS: atom_id res chain seq x y z
N MET A 1 13.10 -5.35 -55.67
CA MET A 1 13.97 -5.50 -54.48
C MET A 1 13.89 -4.32 -53.48
N LYS A 2 13.78 -3.05 -53.90
CA LYS A 2 13.80 -1.88 -52.97
C LYS A 2 12.60 -1.77 -52.02
N ILE A 3 11.42 -2.27 -52.40
CA ILE A 3 10.19 -2.18 -51.59
C ILE A 3 10.18 -3.21 -50.46
N VAL A 4 10.64 -4.43 -50.73
CA VAL A 4 10.70 -5.52 -49.74
C VAL A 4 11.68 -5.17 -48.60
N ALA A 5 12.81 -4.55 -48.92
CA ALA A 5 13.78 -4.09 -47.92
C ALA A 5 13.18 -2.98 -47.01
N ARG A 6 12.38 -2.05 -47.57
CA ARG A 6 11.72 -0.99 -46.79
C ARG A 6 10.63 -1.53 -45.86
N LEU A 7 9.88 -2.53 -46.32
CA LEU A 7 8.87 -3.22 -45.50
C LEU A 7 9.52 -4.01 -44.36
N ALA A 8 10.64 -4.68 -44.62
CA ALA A 8 11.38 -5.40 -43.58
C ALA A 8 11.90 -4.44 -42.49
N ILE A 9 12.50 -3.31 -42.88
CA ILE A 9 13.02 -2.32 -41.93
C ILE A 9 11.89 -1.68 -41.10
N ALA A 10 10.76 -1.36 -41.73
CA ALA A 10 9.59 -0.81 -41.03
C ALA A 10 8.99 -1.82 -40.04
N ALA A 11 8.90 -3.10 -40.41
CA ALA A 11 8.43 -4.16 -39.53
C ALA A 11 9.39 -4.38 -38.35
N SER A 12 10.71 -4.37 -38.59
CA SER A 12 11.72 -4.50 -37.52
C SER A 12 11.68 -3.33 -36.55
N ALA A 13 11.48 -2.10 -37.03
CA ALA A 13 11.33 -0.92 -36.18
C ALA A 13 10.06 -1.01 -35.30
N LEU A 14 8.94 -1.49 -35.86
CA LEU A 14 7.70 -1.69 -35.11
C LEU A 14 7.84 -2.77 -34.03
N VAL A 15 8.55 -3.87 -34.31
CA VAL A 15 8.82 -4.92 -33.31
C VAL A 15 9.73 -4.42 -32.19
N LEU A 16 10.73 -3.58 -32.49
CA LEU A 16 11.59 -2.97 -31.48
C LEU A 16 10.84 -1.97 -30.59
N VAL A 17 9.95 -1.16 -31.16
CA VAL A 17 9.12 -0.23 -30.38
C VAL A 17 8.10 -0.98 -29.54
N ALA A 18 7.39 -1.97 -30.10
CA ALA A 18 6.44 -2.79 -29.37
C ALA A 18 7.11 -3.61 -28.26
N GLY A 19 8.27 -4.23 -28.55
CA GLY A 19 9.06 -4.97 -27.57
C GLY A 19 9.62 -4.06 -26.47
N GLY A 20 10.06 -2.84 -26.81
CA GLY A 20 10.52 -1.84 -25.84
C GLY A 20 9.41 -1.36 -24.91
N VAL A 21 8.20 -1.12 -25.43
CA VAL A 21 7.04 -0.72 -24.60
C VAL A 21 6.60 -1.85 -23.66
N LEU A 22 6.61 -3.10 -24.13
CA LEU A 22 6.32 -4.27 -23.30
C LEU A 22 7.35 -4.44 -22.18
N LEU A 23 8.65 -4.29 -22.48
CA LEU A 23 9.71 -4.35 -21.48
C LEU A 23 9.60 -3.24 -20.43
N VAL A 24 9.32 -1.99 -20.84
CA VAL A 24 9.14 -0.88 -19.89
C VAL A 24 7.91 -1.09 -19.00
N SER A 25 6.84 -1.66 -19.55
CA SER A 25 5.62 -1.99 -18.78
C SER A 25 5.91 -3.08 -17.74
N LEU A 26 6.64 -4.12 -18.14
CA LEU A 26 7.09 -5.19 -17.24
C LEU A 26 8.05 -4.68 -16.16
N ILE A 27 8.95 -3.75 -16.49
CA ILE A 27 9.89 -3.14 -15.52
C ILE A 27 9.16 -2.25 -14.52
N ARG A 28 8.12 -1.53 -14.96
CA ARG A 28 7.26 -0.74 -14.07
C ARG A 28 6.42 -1.62 -13.14
N GLU A 29 5.94 -2.77 -13.61
CA GLU A 29 5.30 -3.78 -12.76
C GLU A 29 6.29 -4.47 -11.82
N SER A 30 7.59 -4.47 -12.16
CA SER A 30 8.65 -5.09 -11.37
C SER A 30 9.37 -4.14 -10.41
N GLU A 31 8.86 -2.94 -10.11
CA GLU A 31 9.34 -2.16 -8.96
C GLU A 31 8.52 -2.56 -7.74
N PRO A 32 8.93 -3.59 -7.00
CA PRO A 32 8.11 -4.09 -5.92
C PRO A 32 8.13 -3.04 -4.80
N PHE A 33 6.99 -2.87 -4.12
CA PHE A 33 6.91 -2.14 -2.85
C PHE A 33 6.97 -0.60 -2.90
N LYS A 34 6.90 0.01 -4.08
CA LYS A 34 6.63 1.46 -4.20
C LYS A 34 5.13 1.72 -4.08
N ALA A 35 4.77 2.57 -3.11
CA ALA A 35 3.47 3.22 -3.04
C ALA A 35 3.68 4.73 -2.89
N GLU A 36 2.83 5.51 -3.53
CA GLU A 36 2.81 6.96 -3.43
C GLU A 36 1.83 7.42 -2.36
N ARG A 37 1.88 8.70 -2.00
CA ARG A 37 0.98 9.28 -0.99
C ARG A 37 -0.50 9.04 -1.32
N SER A 38 -0.87 9.18 -2.60
CA SER A 38 -2.23 8.97 -3.10
C SER A 38 -2.71 7.54 -2.98
N ASP A 39 -1.81 6.55 -2.97
CA ASP A 39 -2.18 5.14 -2.90
C ASP A 39 -2.76 4.77 -1.53
N PHE A 40 -2.35 5.47 -0.47
CA PHE A 40 -2.88 5.30 0.88
C PHE A 40 -4.22 6.01 1.09
N VAL A 41 -4.52 7.03 0.27
CA VAL A 41 -5.74 7.82 0.41
C VAL A 41 -6.95 6.99 0.00
N GLY A 42 -8.00 7.07 0.82
CA GLY A 42 -9.26 6.39 0.63
C GLY A 42 -9.80 5.79 1.92
N SER A 43 -10.83 4.96 1.75
CA SER A 43 -11.39 4.17 2.85
C SER A 43 -10.98 2.72 2.72
N TRP A 44 -10.64 2.11 3.84
CA TRP A 44 -10.13 0.75 3.94
C TRP A 44 -10.90 0.02 5.02
N ALA A 45 -11.28 -1.23 4.76
CA ALA A 45 -12.01 -2.07 5.70
C ALA A 45 -11.33 -3.42 5.88
N GLY A 46 -11.33 -3.93 7.11
CA GLY A 46 -10.80 -5.25 7.44
C GLY A 46 -11.78 -6.09 8.24
N PRO A 47 -11.33 -7.28 8.65
CA PRO A 47 -12.07 -8.16 9.55
C PRO A 47 -12.55 -7.45 10.83
N GLY A 48 -13.58 -8.00 11.49
CA GLY A 48 -14.09 -7.47 12.76
C GLY A 48 -14.74 -6.08 12.68
N GLY A 49 -14.99 -5.57 11.47
CA GLY A 49 -15.53 -4.23 11.24
C GLY A 49 -14.49 -3.12 11.38
N ALA A 50 -13.19 -3.47 11.33
CA ALA A 50 -12.10 -2.51 11.31
C ALA A 50 -12.22 -1.61 10.08
N GLN A 51 -12.11 -0.29 10.27
CA GLN A 51 -12.13 0.68 9.18
C GLN A 51 -11.07 1.75 9.42
N LEU A 52 -10.37 2.12 8.35
CA LEU A 52 -9.40 3.20 8.33
C LEU A 52 -9.70 4.09 7.14
N THR A 53 -9.91 5.37 7.38
CA THR A 53 -10.04 6.39 6.34
C THR A 53 -8.83 7.31 6.41
N VAL A 54 -8.14 7.46 5.28
CA VAL A 54 -6.96 8.31 5.12
C VAL A 54 -7.28 9.37 4.07
N ARG A 55 -7.14 10.66 4.43
CA ARG A 55 -7.48 11.78 3.54
C ARG A 55 -6.23 12.48 3.03
N GLU A 56 -6.31 13.08 1.85
CA GLU A 56 -5.18 13.81 1.23
C GLU A 56 -4.62 14.93 2.12
N ASP A 57 -5.51 15.61 2.84
CA ASP A 57 -5.22 16.72 3.77
C ASP A 57 -4.36 16.31 4.99
N GLY A 58 -4.03 15.03 5.14
CA GLY A 58 -3.23 14.52 6.25
C GLY A 58 -4.06 14.09 7.45
N THR A 59 -5.39 14.16 7.38
CA THR A 59 -6.27 13.63 8.43
C THR A 59 -6.57 12.15 8.24
N ALA A 60 -6.80 11.46 9.36
CA ALA A 60 -7.17 10.06 9.38
C ALA A 60 -8.29 9.79 10.40
N THR A 61 -9.06 8.74 10.17
CA THR A 61 -10.11 8.27 11.07
C THR A 61 -10.06 6.76 11.13
N GLY A 62 -10.05 6.20 12.34
CA GLY A 62 -10.07 4.76 12.58
C GLY A 62 -11.31 4.34 13.36
N VAL A 63 -11.86 3.17 13.03
CA VAL A 63 -12.92 2.50 13.77
C VAL A 63 -12.49 1.05 13.97
N LYS A 64 -12.39 0.61 15.23
CA LYS A 64 -11.98 -0.75 15.60
C LYS A 64 -10.71 -1.22 14.89
N VAL A 65 -9.76 -0.32 14.63
CA VAL A 65 -8.50 -0.68 13.96
C VAL A 65 -7.65 -1.45 14.98
N PRO A 66 -7.15 -2.65 14.67
CA PRO A 66 -6.31 -3.39 15.60
C PRO A 66 -5.09 -2.57 16.04
N SER A 67 -4.83 -2.56 17.34
CA SER A 67 -3.66 -1.92 17.96
C SER A 67 -2.80 -2.89 18.78
N GLY A 68 -3.22 -4.15 18.87
CA GLY A 68 -2.51 -5.22 19.55
C GLY A 68 -2.98 -6.59 19.05
N PHE A 69 -2.05 -7.55 19.02
CA PHE A 69 -2.28 -8.92 18.58
C PHE A 69 -1.62 -9.91 19.54
N ASP A 70 -2.24 -11.07 19.73
CA ASP A 70 -1.67 -12.21 20.45
C ASP A 70 -1.21 -13.29 19.45
N GLY A 71 -0.02 -13.09 18.89
CA GLY A 71 0.66 -14.07 18.03
C GLY A 71 0.04 -14.35 16.66
N SER A 72 -1.16 -13.83 16.34
CA SER A 72 -1.79 -13.97 15.01
C SER A 72 -2.72 -12.79 14.67
N ALA A 73 -2.99 -12.60 13.37
CA ALA A 73 -3.88 -11.55 12.87
C ALA A 73 -5.35 -11.80 13.26
N SER A 74 -5.72 -13.04 13.58
CA SER A 74 -7.06 -13.38 14.05
C SER A 74 -7.25 -13.15 15.56
N ALA A 75 -6.15 -13.08 16.32
CA ALA A 75 -6.16 -12.90 17.76
C ALA A 75 -5.91 -11.43 18.14
N VAL A 76 -6.82 -10.54 17.72
CA VAL A 76 -6.75 -9.12 18.07
C VAL A 76 -7.07 -8.95 19.56
N THR A 77 -6.14 -8.34 20.32
CA THR A 77 -6.31 -8.09 21.76
C THR A 77 -6.89 -6.72 22.03
N ASP A 78 -6.52 -5.74 21.20
CA ASP A 78 -6.84 -4.33 21.40
C ASP A 78 -7.23 -3.67 20.08
N THR A 79 -8.13 -2.68 20.18
CA THR A 79 -8.52 -1.87 19.02
C THR A 79 -8.55 -0.39 19.36
N ALA A 80 -8.22 0.43 18.37
CA ALA A 80 -8.28 1.87 18.43
C ALA A 80 -9.42 2.41 17.55
N SER A 81 -10.19 3.33 18.11
CA SER A 81 -11.18 4.12 17.37
C SER A 81 -10.98 5.59 17.69
N GLY A 82 -11.02 6.46 16.68
CA GLY A 82 -10.78 7.88 16.86
C GLY A 82 -10.42 8.60 15.57
N SER A 83 -10.13 9.88 15.68
CA SER A 83 -9.65 10.73 14.58
C SER A 83 -8.25 11.23 14.87
N GLY A 84 -7.53 11.61 13.83
CA GLY A 84 -6.21 12.21 13.99
C GLY A 84 -5.54 12.47 12.66
N THR A 85 -4.25 12.16 12.58
CA THR A 85 -3.41 12.53 11.43
C THR A 85 -2.60 11.35 10.93
N TRP A 86 -2.11 11.46 9.71
CA TRP A 86 -1.18 10.50 9.16
C TRP A 86 -0.03 11.18 8.43
N THR A 87 1.12 10.51 8.43
CA THR A 87 2.32 10.97 7.73
C THR A 87 2.95 9.80 6.99
N MET A 88 3.50 10.06 5.81
CA MET A 88 4.22 9.06 5.04
C MET A 88 5.62 8.88 5.60
N SER A 89 5.99 7.65 5.95
CA SER A 89 7.31 7.33 6.47
C SER A 89 8.34 7.34 5.34
N LYS A 90 9.59 7.68 5.65
CA LYS A 90 10.68 7.47 4.69
C LYS A 90 11.00 5.98 4.65
N ARG A 91 11.05 5.38 3.46
CA ARG A 91 11.50 4.00 3.32
C ARG A 91 12.93 3.84 3.82
N HIS A 92 13.15 2.81 4.63
CA HIS A 92 14.45 2.45 5.14
C HIS A 92 15.36 1.84 4.05
N THR A 93 14.78 1.08 3.12
CA THR A 93 15.48 0.50 1.96
C THR A 93 14.60 0.56 0.71
N SER A 94 15.18 0.38 -0.47
CA SER A 94 14.42 0.31 -1.73
C SER A 94 13.51 -0.91 -1.84
N LEU A 95 13.75 -1.94 -1.02
CA LEU A 95 13.01 -3.20 -0.99
C LEU A 95 11.95 -3.25 0.12
N ALA A 96 11.96 -2.30 1.05
CA ALA A 96 10.95 -2.23 2.09
C ALA A 96 9.62 -1.71 1.53
N ASN A 97 8.53 -2.23 2.08
CA ASN A 97 7.20 -1.67 1.86
C ASN A 97 7.17 -0.20 2.26
N GLN A 98 6.44 0.58 1.48
CA GLN A 98 6.11 1.93 1.88
C GLN A 98 5.10 1.89 3.02
N GLU A 99 5.35 2.71 4.04
CA GLU A 99 4.53 2.79 5.24
C GLU A 99 4.04 4.22 5.51
N ILE A 100 2.97 4.29 6.30
CA ILE A 100 2.47 5.52 6.91
C ILE A 100 2.38 5.31 8.43
N LEU A 101 2.58 6.40 9.17
CA LEU A 101 2.27 6.47 10.59
C LEU A 101 0.91 7.13 10.75
N VAL A 102 -0.05 6.41 11.33
CA VAL A 102 -1.38 6.93 11.66
C VAL A 102 -1.45 7.18 13.16
N LYS A 103 -1.67 8.43 13.56
CA LYS A 103 -1.84 8.82 14.97
C LYS A 103 -3.30 9.11 15.21
N LEU A 104 -3.97 8.23 15.95
CA LEU A 104 -5.38 8.38 16.33
C LEU A 104 -5.47 8.88 17.76
N GLN A 105 -6.35 9.86 18.00
CA GLN A 105 -6.76 10.28 19.32
C GLN A 105 -7.95 9.41 19.75
N THR A 106 -7.71 8.50 20.69
CA THR A 106 -8.69 7.50 21.17
C THR A 106 -9.45 7.97 22.40
N GLY A 107 -9.00 9.07 23.03
CA GLY A 107 -9.66 9.70 24.16
C GLY A 107 -9.12 11.12 24.42
N PRO A 108 -9.58 11.80 25.50
CA PRO A 108 -9.18 13.18 25.78
C PRO A 108 -7.66 13.38 25.96
N LYS A 109 -6.94 12.35 26.42
CA LYS A 109 -5.48 12.36 26.62
C LYS A 109 -4.77 11.12 26.06
N GLU A 110 -5.50 10.23 25.40
CA GLU A 110 -4.98 8.97 24.88
C GLU A 110 -4.76 9.06 23.37
N LYS A 111 -3.63 8.54 22.92
CA LYS A 111 -3.24 8.50 21.52
C LYS A 111 -2.67 7.13 21.20
N THR A 112 -3.08 6.57 20.09
CA THR A 112 -2.54 5.34 19.53
C THR A 112 -1.82 5.67 18.22
N THR A 113 -0.59 5.18 18.08
CA THR A 113 0.15 5.26 16.82
C THR A 113 0.11 3.88 16.17
N LEU A 114 -0.23 3.84 14.89
CA LEU A 114 -0.31 2.63 14.09
C LEU A 114 0.65 2.76 12.91
N GLU A 115 1.46 1.73 12.70
CA GLU A 115 2.32 1.59 11.52
C GLU A 115 1.56 0.81 10.46
N VAL A 116 1.26 1.46 9.34
CA VAL A 116 0.40 0.88 8.30
C VAL A 116 1.18 0.82 6.99
N GLY A 117 1.41 -0.39 6.50
CA GLY A 117 2.14 -0.64 5.26
C GLY A 117 1.24 -0.78 4.05
N ALA A 118 1.75 -0.46 2.87
CA ALA A 118 1.11 -0.78 1.60
C ALA A 118 1.35 -2.26 1.25
N TYR A 119 0.28 -3.03 1.07
CA TYR A 119 0.40 -4.41 0.61
C TYR A 119 0.35 -4.48 -0.92
N GLY A 120 1.45 -4.95 -1.51
CA GLY A 120 1.64 -4.97 -2.96
C GLY A 120 1.97 -3.58 -3.53
N GLN A 121 2.24 -3.53 -4.83
CA GLN A 121 2.56 -2.28 -5.53
C GLN A 121 1.38 -1.31 -5.43
N GLY A 122 1.64 -0.07 -5.01
CA GLY A 122 0.61 0.96 -4.85
C GLY A 122 -0.56 0.56 -3.95
N ALA A 123 -0.31 -0.24 -2.90
CA ALA A 123 -1.36 -0.74 -2.00
C ALA A 123 -2.48 -1.54 -2.71
N LYS A 124 -2.20 -2.12 -3.88
CA LYS A 124 -3.18 -2.86 -4.71
C LYS A 124 -3.83 -4.03 -3.96
N HIS A 125 -3.12 -4.65 -3.03
CA HIS A 125 -3.65 -5.74 -2.21
C HIS A 125 -4.24 -5.26 -0.88
N GLY A 126 -4.22 -3.95 -0.60
CA GLY A 126 -4.70 -3.38 0.64
C GLY A 126 -3.63 -2.60 1.39
N LEU A 127 -4.02 -2.14 2.57
CA LEU A 127 -3.10 -1.72 3.61
C LEU A 127 -2.96 -2.86 4.63
N TYR A 128 -1.83 -2.92 5.32
CA TYR A 128 -1.61 -3.94 6.35
C TYR A 128 -1.08 -3.35 7.65
N LEU A 129 -1.40 -4.02 8.75
CA LEU A 129 -0.77 -3.87 10.05
C LEU A 129 0.05 -5.14 10.30
N SER A 130 1.31 -4.99 10.69
CA SER A 130 2.15 -6.12 11.10
C SER A 130 1.65 -6.69 12.41
N VAL A 131 1.51 -8.01 12.50
CA VAL A 131 1.11 -8.68 13.74
C VAL A 131 2.23 -8.62 14.78
N SER A 132 3.46 -8.91 14.36
CA SER A 132 4.68 -8.70 15.14
C SER A 132 5.88 -8.55 14.22
N ALA A 133 7.04 -8.20 14.78
CA ALA A 133 8.31 -8.20 14.03
C ALA A 133 8.85 -9.63 13.78
N ASP A 134 8.31 -10.63 14.48
CA ASP A 134 8.80 -12.01 14.47
C ASP A 134 8.03 -12.91 13.49
N THR A 135 6.96 -12.41 12.88
CA THR A 135 6.13 -13.15 11.93
C THR A 135 5.90 -12.36 10.65
N GLU A 136 5.65 -13.06 9.55
CA GLU A 136 5.21 -12.46 8.28
C GLU A 136 3.68 -12.25 8.24
N GLU A 137 2.99 -12.52 9.34
CA GLU A 137 1.53 -12.44 9.38
C GLU A 137 1.07 -10.98 9.41
N MET A 138 0.05 -10.69 8.60
CA MET A 138 -0.45 -9.34 8.36
C MET A 138 -1.96 -9.29 8.55
N PHE A 139 -2.42 -8.27 9.27
CA PHE A 139 -3.84 -7.91 9.26
C PHE A 139 -4.11 -6.96 8.10
N VAL A 140 -4.89 -7.41 7.12
CA VAL A 140 -5.09 -6.66 5.86
C VAL A 140 -6.42 -5.90 5.85
N LEU A 141 -6.34 -4.61 5.55
CA LEU A 141 -7.45 -3.71 5.25
C LEU A 141 -7.58 -3.57 3.72
N LYS A 142 -8.74 -3.86 3.16
CA LYS A 142 -9.04 -3.76 1.72
C LYS A 142 -9.70 -2.43 1.39
N LYS A 143 -9.40 -1.86 0.23
CA LYS A 143 -10.00 -0.60 -0.22
C LYS A 143 -11.51 -0.78 -0.43
N THR A 144 -12.31 0.16 0.05
CA THR A 144 -13.78 0.14 -0.08
C THR A 144 -14.34 1.30 -0.90
N SER A 145 -13.57 2.39 -1.06
CA SER A 145 -13.88 3.55 -1.89
C SER A 145 -12.61 4.29 -2.28
#